data_AF-A0A3D4Q985-F1
#
_entry.id   AF-A0A3D4Q985-F1
#
_cell.length_a   1.000
_cell.length_b   1.000
_cell.length_c   1.000
_cell.angle_alpha   90.00
_cell.angle_beta   90.00
_cell.angle_gamma   90.00
#
_symmetry.space_group_name_H-M   'P 1'
#
loop_
_entity.id
_entity.type
_entity.pdbx_description
1 polymer ?
#
loop_
_entity_poly.entity_id
_entity_poly.type
_entity_poly.pdbx_seq_one_letter_code
_entity_poly.pdbx_strand_id
1 'polypeptide(L)'
;IQMAAAYCSIVNGGSYYKPHVVKQILNANGTVVEDVKPELLRTTCSKSTSDFLKQALYQTVEVGTGKKAKIQGYHVGGKTGTAEKLPRSAKNYLVSFCGFAPVEDPQLLVYVIVDTPNLVGEAQATASFAVNIEREIMNDALQFLNIAPSGDTDPEDSLNAQLQQNPEGISSETMGAQVNGESSAEGESAADGTTQETDADGNVITETTTASVTDEYVEPGGDGFELPEAVPGEESSESSEAESSSTGEG
;
A
#
# COMPACT_ATOMS: atom_id res chain seq x y z
N ILE A 1 -3.30 10.59 -5.20
CA ILE A 1 -4.14 10.23 -6.38
C ILE A 1 -3.40 9.38 -7.41
N GLN A 2 -2.16 9.70 -7.78
CA GLN A 2 -1.40 8.94 -8.79
C GLN A 2 -1.26 7.45 -8.44
N MET A 3 -0.95 7.13 -7.18
CA MET A 3 -0.86 5.76 -6.69
C MET A 3 -2.15 4.99 -6.89
N ALA A 4 -3.29 5.56 -6.46
CA ALA A 4 -4.60 4.94 -6.64
C ALA A 4 -4.92 4.70 -8.12
N ALA A 5 -4.65 5.67 -9.00
CA ALA A 5 -4.88 5.53 -10.43
C ALA A 5 -4.02 4.42 -11.08
N ALA A 6 -2.74 4.32 -10.67
CA ALA A 6 -1.86 3.24 -11.10
C ALA A 6 -2.33 1.88 -10.60
N TYR A 7 -2.83 1.81 -9.37
CA TYR A 7 -3.39 0.59 -8.81
C TYR A 7 -4.67 0.16 -9.55
N CYS A 8 -5.57 1.11 -9.84
CA CYS A 8 -6.76 0.87 -10.65
C CYS A 8 -6.40 0.28 -12.01
N SER A 9 -5.35 0.78 -12.68
CA SER A 9 -4.94 0.25 -13.99
C SER A 9 -4.41 -1.18 -13.91
N ILE A 10 -3.89 -1.61 -12.76
CA ILE A 10 -3.43 -2.98 -12.54
C ILE A 10 -4.61 -3.93 -12.34
N VAL A 11 -5.67 -3.51 -11.67
CA VAL A 11 -6.80 -4.38 -11.29
C VAL A 11 -7.98 -4.33 -12.28
N ASN A 12 -8.05 -3.33 -13.16
CA ASN A 12 -9.16 -3.17 -14.12
C ASN A 12 -8.92 -3.81 -15.51
N GLY A 13 -7.99 -4.76 -15.62
CA GLY A 13 -7.63 -5.38 -16.90
C GLY A 13 -6.48 -4.69 -17.65
N GLY A 14 -5.78 -3.74 -17.03
CA GLY A 14 -4.58 -3.12 -17.61
C GLY A 14 -4.78 -1.74 -18.19
N SER A 15 -5.88 -1.05 -17.90
CA SER A 15 -6.26 0.21 -18.55
C SER A 15 -6.06 1.42 -17.63
N TYR A 16 -5.16 2.33 -17.98
CA TYR A 16 -4.92 3.55 -17.22
C TYR A 16 -5.82 4.68 -17.73
N TYR A 17 -6.88 4.96 -16.97
CA TYR A 17 -7.79 6.07 -17.24
C TYR A 17 -7.30 7.34 -16.58
N LYS A 18 -7.60 8.49 -17.20
CA LYS A 18 -7.41 9.80 -16.57
C LYS A 18 -8.34 9.94 -15.38
N PRO A 19 -7.83 10.11 -14.14
CA PRO A 19 -8.68 10.32 -12.98
C PRO A 19 -9.46 11.63 -13.11
N HIS A 20 -10.75 11.61 -12.83
CA HIS A 20 -11.61 12.81 -12.82
C HIS A 20 -12.57 12.76 -11.63
N VAL A 21 -12.92 13.94 -11.11
CA VAL A 21 -13.86 14.10 -9.99
C VAL A 21 -15.22 14.64 -10.43
N VAL A 22 -15.26 15.34 -11.57
CA VAL A 22 -16.48 15.91 -12.14
C VAL A 22 -17.16 14.84 -12.98
N LYS A 23 -18.46 14.63 -12.75
CA LYS A 23 -19.32 13.78 -13.58
C LYS A 23 -19.95 14.57 -14.73
N GLN A 24 -20.45 15.76 -14.43
CA GLN A 24 -21.22 16.56 -15.37
C GLN A 24 -21.24 18.04 -14.95
N ILE A 25 -21.27 18.94 -15.93
CA ILE A 25 -21.46 20.38 -15.74
C ILE A 25 -22.87 20.73 -16.20
N LEU A 26 -23.62 21.41 -15.33
CA LEU A 26 -24.99 21.85 -15.58
C LEU A 26 -25.04 23.37 -15.72
N ASN A 27 -25.91 23.89 -16.58
CA ASN A 27 -26.21 25.32 -16.62
C ASN A 27 -27.23 25.71 -15.53
N ALA A 28 -27.52 27.01 -15.42
CA ALA A 28 -28.49 27.54 -14.45
C ALA A 28 -29.91 26.93 -14.55
N ASN A 29 -30.25 26.35 -15.71
CA ASN A 29 -31.55 25.71 -15.95
C ASN A 29 -31.51 24.20 -15.69
N GLY A 30 -30.42 23.66 -15.16
CA GLY A 30 -30.24 22.22 -14.91
C GLY A 30 -29.98 21.39 -16.18
N THR A 31 -29.75 22.04 -17.33
CA THR A 31 -29.41 21.33 -18.57
C THR A 31 -27.93 20.99 -18.58
N VAL A 32 -27.62 19.78 -19.04
CA VAL A 32 -26.26 19.29 -19.24
C VAL A 32 -25.52 20.12 -20.28
N VAL A 33 -24.43 20.76 -19.86
CA VAL A 33 -23.49 21.48 -20.73
C VAL A 33 -22.36 20.57 -21.16
N GLU A 34 -21.85 19.77 -20.23
CA GLU A 34 -20.74 18.85 -20.47
C GLU A 34 -20.93 17.59 -19.64
N ASP A 35 -20.78 16.42 -20.26
CA ASP A 35 -20.83 15.11 -19.61
C ASP A 35 -19.42 14.49 -19.70
N VAL A 36 -18.76 14.38 -18.54
CA VAL A 36 -17.35 13.97 -18.47
C VAL A 36 -17.28 12.45 -18.54
N LYS A 37 -16.77 11.94 -19.67
CA LYS A 37 -16.61 10.50 -19.91
C LYS A 37 -15.22 10.01 -19.50
N PRO A 38 -15.08 8.73 -19.11
CA PRO A 38 -13.77 8.12 -18.87
C PRO A 38 -12.86 8.23 -20.11
N GLU A 39 -11.67 8.78 -19.92
CA GLU A 39 -10.65 8.94 -20.96
C GLU A 39 -9.54 7.91 -20.75
N LEU A 40 -9.40 6.94 -21.65
CA LEU A 40 -8.31 5.96 -21.63
C LEU A 40 -7.02 6.62 -22.13
N LEU A 41 -6.00 6.70 -21.28
CA LEU A 41 -4.72 7.32 -21.65
C LEU A 41 -3.74 6.31 -22.22
N ARG A 42 -3.68 5.10 -21.65
CA ARG A 42 -2.79 4.02 -22.09
C ARG A 42 -3.16 2.67 -21.49
N THR A 43 -2.64 1.61 -22.09
CA THR A 43 -2.64 0.26 -21.51
C THR A 43 -1.32 0.02 -20.76
N THR A 44 -1.38 -0.39 -19.49
CA THR A 44 -0.22 -0.64 -18.63
C THR A 44 0.22 -2.11 -18.59
N CYS A 45 -0.72 -3.05 -18.73
CA CYS A 45 -0.43 -4.48 -18.78
C CYS A 45 -1.53 -5.23 -19.56
N SER A 46 -1.31 -6.51 -19.85
CA SER A 46 -2.35 -7.36 -20.45
C SER A 46 -3.42 -7.72 -19.42
N LYS A 47 -4.60 -8.13 -19.90
CA LYS A 47 -5.65 -8.68 -19.03
C LYS A 47 -5.14 -9.89 -18.24
N SER A 48 -4.37 -10.79 -18.85
CA SER A 48 -3.83 -11.98 -18.16
C SER A 48 -2.88 -11.61 -17.01
N THR A 49 -2.04 -10.59 -17.19
CA THR A 49 -1.20 -10.06 -16.11
C THR A 49 -2.03 -9.39 -15.03
N SER A 50 -3.05 -8.62 -15.41
CA SER A 50 -3.99 -8.01 -14.47
C SER A 50 -4.71 -9.06 -13.62
N ASP A 51 -5.26 -10.11 -14.24
CA ASP A 51 -5.95 -11.21 -13.56
C ASP A 51 -5.01 -11.95 -12.58
N PHE A 52 -3.77 -12.21 -13.00
CA PHE A 52 -2.74 -12.79 -12.13
C PHE A 52 -2.44 -11.90 -10.92
N LEU A 53 -2.28 -10.59 -11.14
CA LEU A 53 -2.00 -9.63 -10.06
C LEU A 53 -3.17 -9.48 -9.10
N LYS A 54 -4.42 -9.51 -9.59
CA LYS A 54 -5.60 -9.55 -8.73
C LYS A 54 -5.57 -10.74 -7.78
N GLN A 55 -5.26 -11.92 -8.30
CA GLN A 55 -5.15 -13.12 -7.48
C GLN A 55 -4.01 -13.02 -6.46
N ALA A 56 -2.84 -12.51 -6.85
CA ALA A 56 -1.72 -12.32 -5.93
C ALA A 56 -2.04 -11.32 -4.80
N LEU A 57 -2.76 -10.24 -5.12
CA LEU A 57 -3.20 -9.23 -4.14
C LEU A 57 -4.31 -9.77 -3.24
N TYR A 58 -5.19 -10.61 -3.75
CA TYR A 58 -6.16 -11.36 -2.94
C TYR A 58 -5.45 -12.24 -1.91
N GLN A 59 -4.44 -13.02 -2.32
CA GLN A 59 -3.69 -13.88 -1.40
C GLN A 59 -2.97 -13.10 -0.29
N THR A 60 -2.58 -11.86 -0.55
CA THR A 60 -1.96 -10.99 0.48
C THR A 60 -2.92 -10.67 1.63
N VAL A 61 -4.21 -10.55 1.33
CA VAL A 61 -5.26 -10.38 2.33
C VAL A 61 -5.66 -11.74 2.91
N GLU A 62 -5.75 -12.78 2.07
CA GLU A 62 -6.25 -14.08 2.50
C GLU A 62 -5.33 -14.78 3.50
N VAL A 63 -4.04 -14.82 3.20
CA VAL A 63 -3.03 -15.54 3.99
C VAL A 63 -1.85 -14.67 4.44
N GLY A 64 -1.75 -13.43 3.95
CA GLY A 64 -0.59 -12.57 4.14
C GLY A 64 -0.71 -11.52 5.26
N THR A 65 -0.02 -10.39 5.06
CA THR A 65 0.04 -9.27 6.03
C THR A 65 -1.23 -8.42 6.06
N GLY A 66 -2.11 -8.58 5.06
CA GLY A 66 -3.36 -7.84 4.91
C GLY A 66 -4.57 -8.51 5.55
N LYS A 67 -4.43 -9.57 6.36
CA LYS A 67 -5.55 -10.34 6.93
C LYS A 67 -6.67 -9.53 7.56
N LYS A 68 -6.32 -8.43 8.22
CA LYS A 68 -7.30 -7.54 8.85
C LYS A 68 -8.16 -6.75 7.86
N ALA A 69 -7.89 -6.82 6.56
CA ALA A 69 -8.67 -6.18 5.50
C ALA A 69 -9.84 -7.05 5.00
N LYS A 70 -10.01 -8.29 5.52
CA LYS A 70 -11.12 -9.16 5.11
C LYS A 70 -12.46 -8.52 5.45
N ILE A 71 -13.38 -8.57 4.50
CA ILE A 71 -14.75 -8.08 4.64
C ILE A 71 -15.69 -9.24 4.35
N GLN A 72 -16.66 -9.44 5.23
CA GLN A 72 -17.56 -10.57 5.11
C GLN A 72 -18.33 -10.55 3.79
N GLY A 73 -18.30 -11.66 3.07
CA GLY A 73 -19.02 -11.84 1.80
C GLY A 73 -18.32 -11.19 0.60
N TYR A 74 -17.14 -10.61 0.77
CA TYR A 74 -16.35 -10.05 -0.32
C TYR A 74 -14.95 -10.61 -0.36
N HIS A 75 -14.48 -10.98 -1.54
CA HIS A 75 -13.06 -11.18 -1.76
C HIS A 75 -12.39 -9.82 -1.92
N VAL A 76 -11.54 -9.47 -0.95
CA VAL A 76 -10.80 -8.22 -0.91
C VAL A 76 -9.35 -8.50 -1.28
N GLY A 77 -8.80 -7.74 -2.22
CA GLY A 77 -7.39 -7.77 -2.57
C GLY A 77 -6.70 -6.48 -2.16
N GLY A 78 -5.43 -6.53 -1.79
CA GLY A 78 -4.71 -5.31 -1.45
C GLY A 78 -3.29 -5.52 -0.98
N LYS A 79 -2.60 -4.41 -0.71
CA LYS A 79 -1.22 -4.43 -0.23
C LYS A 79 -0.95 -3.36 0.82
N THR A 80 -0.20 -3.77 1.83
CA THR A 80 0.40 -2.90 2.85
C THR A 80 1.61 -2.15 2.30
N GLY A 81 1.73 -0.87 2.64
CA GLY A 81 2.91 -0.06 2.41
C GLY A 81 3.41 0.52 3.73
N THR A 82 4.70 0.36 3.99
CA THR A 82 5.38 0.96 5.14
C THR A 82 6.63 1.65 4.61
N ALA A 83 6.76 2.94 4.92
CA ALA A 83 7.94 3.72 4.59
C ALA A 83 8.40 4.43 5.85
N GLU A 84 9.65 4.19 6.27
CA GLU A 84 10.26 5.03 7.29
C GLU A 84 10.40 6.46 6.70
N LYS A 85 10.36 7.49 7.55
CA LYS A 85 10.56 8.90 7.17
C LYS A 85 11.98 9.34 7.53
N LEU A 86 12.42 10.46 6.94
CA LEU A 86 13.65 11.14 7.36
C LEU A 86 13.33 12.18 8.44
N PRO A 87 14.23 12.42 9.41
CA PRO A 87 15.45 11.64 9.69
C PRO A 87 15.13 10.27 10.31
N ARG A 88 15.88 9.23 9.92
CA ARG A 88 15.68 7.84 10.40
C ARG A 88 15.78 7.70 11.92
N SER A 89 16.58 8.56 12.56
CA SER A 89 16.72 8.60 14.02
C SER A 89 15.42 8.89 14.76
N ALA A 90 14.46 9.57 14.11
CA ALA A 90 13.17 9.89 14.71
C ALA A 90 12.20 8.69 14.73
N LYS A 91 12.51 7.61 13.98
CA LYS A 91 11.66 6.41 13.89
C LYS A 91 10.20 6.72 13.57
N ASN A 92 10.02 7.73 12.70
CA ASN A 92 8.71 8.09 12.18
C ASN A 92 8.41 7.27 10.94
N TYR A 93 7.20 6.73 10.83
CA TYR A 93 6.78 5.91 9.70
C TYR A 93 5.54 6.48 9.03
N LEU A 94 5.48 6.34 7.72
CA LEU A 94 4.25 6.43 6.95
C LEU A 94 3.76 5.00 6.72
N VAL A 95 2.53 4.73 7.10
CA VAL A 95 1.89 3.44 6.84
C VAL A 95 0.66 3.62 5.97
N SER A 96 0.41 2.65 5.11
CA SER A 96 -0.65 2.73 4.14
C SER A 96 -1.19 1.36 3.78
N PHE A 97 -2.42 1.33 3.29
CA PHE A 97 -3.03 0.15 2.72
C PHE A 97 -3.85 0.57 1.50
N CYS A 98 -3.61 -0.11 0.37
CA CYS A 98 -4.38 0.05 -0.85
C CYS A 98 -5.14 -1.24 -1.09
N GLY A 99 -6.46 -1.19 -0.92
CA GLY A 99 -7.38 -2.32 -1.08
C GLY A 99 -8.39 -2.09 -2.19
N PHE A 100 -8.89 -3.17 -2.78
CA PHE A 100 -9.94 -3.16 -3.77
C PHE A 100 -10.87 -4.36 -3.60
N ALA A 101 -12.13 -4.17 -3.99
CA ALA A 101 -13.14 -5.22 -3.96
C ALA A 101 -14.24 -4.96 -5.02
N PRO A 102 -14.96 -6.00 -5.44
CA PRO A 102 -14.58 -7.43 -5.38
C PRO A 102 -13.32 -7.79 -6.17
N VAL A 103 -12.66 -8.91 -5.88
CA VAL A 103 -11.49 -9.39 -6.65
C VAL A 103 -11.90 -9.86 -8.06
N GLU A 104 -13.04 -10.53 -8.17
CA GLU A 104 -13.56 -11.07 -9.44
C GLU A 104 -13.86 -9.96 -10.42
N ASP A 105 -14.57 -8.94 -9.94
CA ASP A 105 -15.00 -7.76 -10.68
C ASP A 105 -14.73 -6.49 -9.85
N PRO A 106 -13.54 -5.89 -9.94
CA PRO A 106 -13.18 -4.71 -9.14
C PRO A 106 -14.06 -3.51 -9.42
N GLN A 107 -14.87 -3.13 -8.43
CA GLN A 107 -15.79 -1.99 -8.52
C GLN A 107 -15.32 -0.79 -7.68
N LEU A 108 -14.58 -1.05 -6.60
CA LEU A 108 -14.13 -0.03 -5.66
C LEU A 108 -12.67 -0.25 -5.27
N LEU A 109 -11.92 0.85 -5.17
CA LEU A 109 -10.57 0.90 -4.62
C LEU A 109 -10.51 1.98 -3.55
N VAL A 110 -9.94 1.62 -2.40
CA VAL A 110 -9.72 2.54 -1.27
C VAL A 110 -8.23 2.55 -0.96
N TYR A 111 -7.66 3.74 -0.88
CA TYR A 111 -6.25 3.92 -0.51
C TYR A 111 -6.14 4.83 0.70
N VAL A 112 -5.71 4.25 1.82
CA VAL A 112 -5.54 4.94 3.09
C VAL A 112 -4.06 5.13 3.37
N ILE A 113 -3.70 6.35 3.78
CA ILE A 113 -2.37 6.70 4.26
C ILE A 113 -2.53 7.30 5.66
N VAL A 114 -1.78 6.77 6.62
CA VAL A 114 -1.61 7.36 7.94
C VAL A 114 -0.21 7.93 8.01
N ASP A 115 -0.14 9.26 8.01
CA ASP A 115 1.13 9.97 8.12
C ASP A 115 1.54 10.06 9.59
N THR A 116 2.53 9.24 9.99
CA THR A 116 3.08 9.16 11.34
C THR A 116 2.06 8.69 12.39
N PRO A 117 1.88 7.36 12.56
CA PRO A 117 1.07 6.81 13.64
C PRO A 117 1.54 7.31 15.01
N ASN A 118 0.60 7.58 15.91
CA ASN A 118 0.91 8.01 17.28
C ASN A 118 1.31 6.82 18.17
N LEU A 119 2.41 6.15 17.79
CA LEU A 119 3.05 5.07 18.52
C LEU A 119 4.52 5.38 18.75
N VAL A 120 5.16 4.65 19.65
CA VAL A 120 6.58 4.87 19.99
C VAL A 120 7.47 3.95 19.16
N GLY A 121 8.50 4.53 18.52
CA GLY A 121 9.55 3.79 17.82
C GLY A 121 9.03 2.87 16.72
N GLU A 122 9.58 1.65 16.65
CA GLU A 122 9.29 0.66 15.59
C GLU A 122 7.82 0.21 15.56
N ALA A 123 7.05 0.40 16.65
CA ALA A 123 5.63 0.08 16.67
C ALA A 123 4.83 0.88 15.60
N GLN A 124 5.32 2.06 15.22
CA GLN A 124 4.74 2.88 14.16
C GLN A 124 4.78 2.21 12.77
N ALA A 125 5.69 1.24 12.53
CA ALA A 125 5.82 0.58 11.24
C ALA A 125 4.62 -0.34 10.89
N THR A 126 3.75 -0.60 11.87
CA THR A 126 2.59 -1.49 11.73
C THR A 126 1.50 -0.87 10.86
N ALA A 127 1.20 -1.46 9.71
CA ALA A 127 0.15 -1.00 8.80
C ALA A 127 -1.30 -1.22 9.30
N SER A 128 -1.47 -1.76 10.51
CA SER A 128 -2.79 -2.13 11.04
C SER A 128 -3.78 -0.97 11.12
N PHE A 129 -3.33 0.25 11.40
CA PHE A 129 -4.21 1.43 11.37
C PHE A 129 -4.79 1.66 9.97
N ALA A 130 -3.93 1.70 8.96
CA ALA A 130 -4.36 1.92 7.58
C ALA A 130 -5.27 0.79 7.08
N VAL A 131 -4.97 -0.46 7.47
CA VAL A 131 -5.79 -1.63 7.12
C VAL A 131 -7.18 -1.56 7.76
N ASN A 132 -7.26 -1.26 9.07
CA ASN A 132 -8.55 -1.21 9.77
C ASN A 132 -9.44 -0.07 9.25
N ILE A 133 -8.86 1.11 9.04
CA ILE A 133 -9.58 2.27 8.49
C ILE A 133 -10.07 1.95 7.07
N GLU A 134 -9.22 1.33 6.24
CA GLU A 134 -9.60 0.94 4.89
C GLU A 134 -10.74 -0.09 4.90
N ARG A 135 -10.68 -1.09 5.78
CA ARG A 135 -11.73 -2.09 5.93
C ARG A 135 -13.09 -1.45 6.22
N GLU A 136 -13.15 -0.54 7.19
CA GLU A 136 -14.39 0.14 7.57
C GLU A 136 -14.96 0.96 6.41
N ILE A 137 -14.12 1.78 5.77
CA ILE A 137 -14.53 2.60 4.63
C ILE A 137 -15.01 1.71 3.47
N MET A 138 -14.27 0.66 3.15
CA MET A 138 -14.61 -0.27 2.07
C MET A 138 -15.93 -0.99 2.35
N ASN A 139 -16.12 -1.51 3.57
CA ASN A 139 -17.35 -2.19 3.97
C ASN A 139 -18.59 -1.30 3.85
N ASP A 140 -18.49 -0.06 4.32
CA ASP A 140 -19.61 0.90 4.26
C ASP A 140 -19.88 1.35 2.83
N ALA A 141 -18.82 1.59 2.05
CA ALA A 141 -18.95 2.00 0.65
C ALA A 141 -19.52 0.89 -0.24
N LEU A 142 -19.13 -0.37 -0.04
CA LEU A 142 -19.70 -1.52 -0.76
C LEU A 142 -21.22 -1.62 -0.55
N GLN A 143 -21.67 -1.46 0.69
CA GLN A 143 -23.10 -1.45 1.04
C GLN A 143 -23.81 -0.23 0.44
N PHE A 144 -23.24 0.97 0.60
CA PHE A 144 -23.81 2.20 0.08
C PHE A 144 -23.98 2.17 -1.45
N LEU A 145 -23.01 1.58 -2.15
CA LEU A 145 -23.02 1.44 -3.61
C LEU A 145 -23.87 0.25 -4.09
N ASN A 146 -24.45 -0.54 -3.19
CA ASN A 146 -25.20 -1.77 -3.50
C ASN A 146 -24.40 -2.75 -4.37
N ILE A 147 -23.10 -2.88 -4.09
CA ILE A 147 -22.27 -3.88 -4.76
C ILE A 147 -22.64 -5.25 -4.18
N ALA A 148 -22.81 -6.24 -5.04
CA ALA A 148 -23.21 -7.57 -4.59
C ALA A 148 -22.03 -8.30 -3.92
N PRO A 149 -22.26 -9.05 -2.83
CA PRO A 149 -21.27 -9.96 -2.26
C PRO A 149 -20.79 -10.97 -3.31
N SER A 150 -19.49 -11.28 -3.31
CA SER A 150 -18.85 -12.20 -4.26
C SER A 150 -18.20 -13.43 -3.63
N GLY A 151 -18.21 -13.54 -2.30
CA GLY A 151 -17.64 -14.65 -1.53
C GLY A 151 -18.62 -15.28 -0.56
N ASP A 152 -18.20 -16.39 0.05
CA ASP A 152 -18.98 -17.08 1.09
C ASP A 152 -19.10 -16.19 2.34
N THR A 153 -20.31 -16.10 2.88
CA THR A 153 -20.56 -15.42 4.17
C THR A 153 -20.30 -16.38 5.33
N ASP A 154 -19.14 -16.25 5.97
CA ASP A 154 -18.87 -16.80 7.30
C ASP A 154 -19.64 -15.98 8.36
N PRO A 155 -20.54 -16.57 9.14
CA PRO A 155 -21.25 -15.85 10.19
C PRO A 155 -20.35 -15.37 11.35
N GLU A 156 -19.15 -15.94 11.55
CA GLU A 156 -18.27 -15.60 12.67
C GLU A 156 -17.37 -14.37 12.42
N ASP A 157 -17.10 -13.99 11.17
CA ASP A 157 -16.20 -12.88 10.80
C ASP A 157 -16.95 -11.58 10.46
N SER A 158 -18.22 -11.47 10.89
CA SER A 158 -19.03 -10.27 10.66
C SER A 158 -18.52 -9.08 11.49
N LEU A 159 -18.11 -8.01 10.80
CA LEU A 159 -17.71 -6.72 11.40
C LEU A 159 -18.76 -6.21 12.41
N ASN A 160 -20.05 -6.45 12.15
CA ASN A 160 -21.14 -6.07 13.04
C ASN A 160 -21.11 -6.78 14.40
N ALA A 161 -20.64 -8.03 14.49
CA ALA A 161 -20.49 -8.74 15.75
C ALA A 161 -19.30 -8.21 16.57
N GLN A 162 -18.21 -7.82 15.90
CA GLN A 162 -17.01 -7.26 16.55
C GLN A 162 -17.24 -5.85 17.09
N LEU A 163 -18.03 -5.02 16.39
CA LEU A 163 -18.40 -3.66 16.84
C LEU A 163 -19.31 -3.67 18.07
N GLN A 164 -20.12 -4.72 18.26
CA GLN A 164 -20.94 -4.86 19.47
C GLN A 164 -20.11 -5.25 20.71
N GLN A 165 -18.90 -5.80 20.52
CA GLN A 165 -18.05 -6.28 21.62
C GLN A 165 -17.00 -5.27 22.07
N ASN A 166 -16.73 -4.22 21.30
CA ASN A 166 -15.80 -3.15 21.68
C ASN A 166 -16.50 -1.78 21.71
N PRO A 167 -17.03 -1.34 22.86
CA PRO A 167 -17.43 0.05 23.03
C PRO A 167 -16.15 0.90 23.18
N GLU A 168 -15.56 1.34 22.08
CA GLU A 168 -14.43 2.27 22.14
C GLU A 168 -14.89 3.65 22.64
N GLY A 169 -14.71 3.86 23.94
CA GLY A 169 -14.51 5.18 24.53
C GLY A 169 -13.15 5.19 25.20
N ILE A 170 -12.31 6.18 24.87
CA ILE A 170 -11.04 6.42 25.60
C ILE A 170 -11.41 6.78 27.04
N SER A 171 -11.39 5.80 27.94
CA SER A 171 -11.43 6.04 29.38
C SER A 171 -10.01 5.99 29.92
N SER A 172 -9.74 6.87 30.89
CA SER A 172 -8.44 7.16 31.48
C SER A 172 -7.81 6.02 32.28
N GLU A 173 -8.34 4.80 32.22
CA GLU A 173 -7.99 3.71 33.16
C GLU A 173 -6.89 2.77 32.66
N THR A 174 -6.46 2.84 31.39
CA THR A 174 -5.44 1.92 30.85
C THR A 174 -3.98 2.34 31.12
N MET A 175 -3.74 3.40 31.90
CA MET A 175 -2.38 3.88 32.22
C MET A 175 -1.86 3.54 33.63
N GLY A 176 -2.34 2.46 34.28
CA GLY A 176 -1.79 2.10 35.59
C GLY A 176 -2.16 0.73 36.14
N ALA A 177 -1.46 -0.33 35.71
CA ALA A 177 -1.22 -1.55 36.49
C ALA A 177 -0.12 -2.36 35.80
N GLN A 178 1.15 -2.09 36.10
CA GLN A 178 2.04 -2.93 36.93
C GLN A 178 2.03 -4.41 36.54
N VAL A 179 3.13 -4.94 35.96
CA VAL A 179 4.31 -5.37 36.73
C VAL A 179 3.90 -6.21 37.93
N ASN A 180 3.90 -7.53 37.75
CA ASN A 180 4.48 -8.46 38.71
C ASN A 180 4.73 -9.80 38.00
N GLY A 181 5.99 -10.23 38.06
CA GLY A 181 6.36 -11.58 37.66
C GLY A 181 6.04 -12.58 38.75
N GLU A 182 5.94 -13.84 38.36
CA GLU A 182 6.45 -14.95 39.16
C GLU A 182 6.86 -16.10 38.24
N SER A 183 8.10 -16.50 38.46
CA SER A 183 8.80 -17.64 37.91
C SER A 183 8.28 -18.91 38.59
N SER A 184 8.07 -19.98 37.81
CA SER A 184 8.17 -21.34 38.34
C SER A 184 8.79 -22.24 37.28
N ALA A 185 10.00 -22.69 37.60
CA ALA A 185 10.75 -23.71 36.90
C ALA A 185 10.43 -25.08 37.49
N GLU A 186 10.19 -26.07 36.63
CA GLU A 186 10.51 -27.48 36.88
C GLU A 186 11.06 -28.08 35.58
N GLY A 187 12.33 -28.51 35.59
CA GLY A 187 12.89 -29.50 34.66
C GLY A 187 12.59 -30.91 35.17
N GLU A 188 12.87 -32.04 34.52
CA GLU A 188 13.56 -32.43 33.28
C GLU A 188 12.90 -33.76 32.83
N SER A 189 12.91 -34.09 31.53
CA SER A 189 13.46 -35.38 31.07
C SER A 189 13.46 -35.44 29.54
N ALA A 190 14.60 -35.88 29.03
CA ALA A 190 14.91 -36.10 27.62
C ALA A 190 14.03 -37.17 26.95
N ALA A 191 13.70 -36.92 25.69
CA ALA A 191 13.55 -37.94 24.65
C ALA A 191 13.99 -37.32 23.31
N ASP A 192 15.18 -37.73 22.90
CA ASP A 192 15.76 -37.52 21.57
C ASP A 192 14.89 -38.22 20.51
N GLY A 193 14.60 -37.52 19.42
CA GLY A 193 13.67 -37.95 18.38
C GLY A 193 13.85 -37.13 17.12
N THR A 194 15.05 -37.16 16.56
CA THR A 194 15.33 -36.59 15.24
C THR A 194 14.76 -37.51 14.15
N THR A 195 13.69 -37.09 13.47
CA THR A 195 13.24 -37.70 12.20
C THR A 195 14.03 -37.08 11.05
N GLN A 196 14.82 -37.89 10.32
CA GLN A 196 15.47 -37.50 9.08
C GLN A 196 14.61 -37.92 7.88
N GLU A 197 14.33 -36.99 6.97
CA GLU A 197 13.67 -37.26 5.68
C GLU A 197 14.71 -37.80 4.67
N THR A 198 14.31 -38.77 3.84
CA THR A 198 15.14 -39.41 2.81
C THR A 198 14.46 -39.30 1.44
N ASP A 199 15.24 -39.19 0.37
CA ASP A 199 14.70 -39.27 -1.00
C ASP A 199 14.35 -40.73 -1.43
N ALA A 200 13.77 -40.88 -2.62
CA ALA A 200 13.28 -42.16 -3.13
C ALA A 200 14.37 -43.20 -3.46
N ASP A 201 15.66 -42.81 -3.41
CA ASP A 201 16.81 -43.70 -3.61
C ASP A 201 17.62 -43.91 -2.30
N GLY A 202 17.11 -43.43 -1.17
CA GLY A 202 17.64 -43.73 0.16
C GLY A 202 18.86 -42.90 0.58
N ASN A 203 19.10 -41.75 -0.05
CA ASN A 203 20.12 -40.81 0.39
C ASN A 203 19.56 -39.74 1.35
N VAL A 204 20.37 -39.34 2.33
CA VAL A 204 20.04 -38.31 3.32
C VAL A 204 20.14 -36.94 2.67
N ILE A 205 19.03 -36.20 2.60
CA ILE A 205 19.01 -34.80 2.16
C ILE A 205 19.63 -33.90 3.23
N THR A 206 20.78 -33.33 2.93
CA THR A 206 21.41 -32.30 3.79
C THR A 206 20.92 -30.93 3.34
N GLU A 207 19.97 -30.33 4.06
CA GLU A 207 19.63 -28.93 3.84
C GLU A 207 20.80 -28.04 4.26
N THR A 208 21.43 -27.38 3.28
CA THR A 208 22.36 -26.29 3.55
C THR A 208 21.54 -25.06 3.94
N THR A 209 21.53 -24.72 5.22
CA THR A 209 21.03 -23.44 5.72
C THR A 209 21.88 -22.31 5.12
N THR A 210 21.36 -21.62 4.11
CA THR A 210 21.93 -20.35 3.65
C THR A 210 21.73 -19.30 4.74
N ALA A 211 22.85 -18.82 5.28
CA ALA A 211 22.88 -17.70 6.22
C ALA A 211 22.28 -16.43 5.61
N SER A 212 21.69 -15.60 6.48
CA SER A 212 21.29 -14.22 6.18
C SER A 212 22.45 -13.45 5.53
N VAL A 213 22.20 -12.86 4.36
CA VAL A 213 23.11 -11.88 3.77
C VAL A 213 23.12 -10.65 4.69
N THR A 214 24.26 -10.42 5.34
CA THR A 214 24.60 -9.14 5.94
C THR A 214 24.98 -8.19 4.81
N ASP A 215 24.35 -7.00 4.74
CA ASP A 215 24.75 -5.95 3.82
C ASP A 215 26.22 -5.57 4.06
N GLU A 216 27.09 -6.00 3.15
CA GLU A 216 28.49 -5.60 3.12
C GLU A 216 28.60 -4.26 2.40
N TYR A 217 29.07 -3.25 3.13
CA TYR A 217 29.33 -1.90 2.64
C TYR A 217 30.49 -1.93 1.63
N VAL A 218 30.22 -1.58 0.37
CA VAL A 218 31.24 -1.43 -0.68
C VAL A 218 31.67 0.04 -0.74
N GLU A 219 32.94 0.29 -0.40
CA GLU A 219 33.60 1.59 -0.58
C GLU A 219 33.63 1.99 -2.08
N PRO A 220 33.33 3.25 -2.45
CA PRO A 220 33.39 3.68 -3.84
C PRO A 220 34.84 3.99 -4.22
N GLY A 221 35.53 3.01 -4.78
CA GLY A 221 36.83 3.18 -5.43
C GLY A 221 36.71 3.12 -6.94
N GLY A 222 36.94 4.26 -7.60
CA GLY A 222 37.53 4.33 -8.94
C GLY A 222 36.61 4.15 -10.15
N ASP A 223 36.55 5.21 -10.96
CA ASP A 223 36.29 5.22 -12.41
C ASP A 223 34.83 5.18 -12.90
N GLY A 224 34.32 6.39 -13.16
CA GLY A 224 33.76 6.72 -14.47
C GLY A 224 32.25 6.62 -14.65
N PHE A 225 31.48 7.54 -14.04
CA PHE A 225 30.19 7.94 -14.60
C PHE A 225 29.95 9.43 -14.34
N GLU A 226 30.27 10.28 -15.32
CA GLU A 226 30.00 11.72 -15.27
C GLU A 226 28.50 11.99 -15.41
N LEU A 227 27.95 12.71 -14.44
CA LEU A 227 26.60 13.28 -14.50
C LEU A 227 26.62 14.53 -15.39
N PRO A 228 25.65 14.74 -16.30
CA PRO A 228 25.58 15.97 -17.08
C PRO A 228 25.27 17.20 -16.21
N GLU A 229 26.02 18.28 -16.41
CA GLU A 229 25.91 19.53 -15.66
C GLU A 229 24.64 20.34 -16.03
N ALA A 230 23.95 20.74 -14.96
CA ALA A 230 23.19 21.98 -14.75
C ALA A 230 21.96 22.35 -15.59
N VAL A 231 20.90 22.66 -14.85
CA VAL A 231 19.67 23.37 -15.23
C VAL A 231 19.96 24.89 -15.25
N PRO A 232 19.55 25.67 -16.27
CA PRO A 232 19.76 27.12 -16.26
C PRO A 232 18.68 27.82 -15.43
N GLY A 233 19.11 28.55 -14.40
CA GLY A 233 18.32 29.52 -13.64
C GLY A 233 18.83 30.94 -13.87
N GLU A 234 17.89 31.88 -13.95
CA GLU A 234 18.04 33.30 -14.23
C GLU A 234 18.98 34.02 -13.24
N GLU A 235 19.83 34.92 -13.75
CA GLU A 235 20.01 36.24 -13.12
C GLU A 235 20.59 37.28 -14.10
N SER A 236 20.22 38.52 -13.80
CA SER A 236 20.24 39.76 -14.58
C SER A 236 21.56 40.56 -14.54
N SER A 237 21.64 41.55 -15.46
CA SER A 237 22.54 42.74 -15.48
C SER A 237 24.01 42.46 -15.84
N GLU A 238 24.76 43.24 -16.62
CA GLU A 238 24.66 44.65 -17.01
C GLU A 238 25.61 44.91 -18.22
N SER A 239 25.17 45.77 -19.15
CA SER A 239 25.93 46.73 -20.01
C SER A 239 27.30 46.43 -20.64
N SER A 240 27.35 46.51 -21.99
CA SER A 240 28.39 47.12 -22.88
C SER A 240 28.26 46.43 -24.25
N GLU A 241 28.17 47.01 -25.44
CA GLU A 241 28.41 48.33 -25.99
C GLU A 241 27.59 48.41 -27.29
N ALA A 242 27.08 49.59 -27.60
CA ALA A 242 26.33 49.87 -28.81
C ALA A 242 27.28 50.33 -29.93
N GLU A 243 27.19 49.72 -31.10
CA GLU A 243 27.32 50.42 -32.38
C GLU A 243 26.43 49.74 -33.43
N SER A 244 25.32 50.41 -33.79
CA SER A 244 24.58 50.16 -35.01
C SER A 244 24.50 51.47 -35.80
N SER A 245 25.18 51.49 -36.95
CA SER A 245 24.98 52.51 -37.98
C SER A 245 23.80 52.10 -38.85
N SER A 246 22.65 52.77 -38.73
CA SER A 246 21.55 52.67 -39.69
C SER A 246 20.55 53.82 -39.53
N THR A 247 20.68 54.84 -40.37
CA THR A 247 19.60 55.66 -40.93
C THR A 247 20.23 56.40 -42.12
N GLY A 248 19.71 56.48 -43.34
CA GLY A 248 18.46 56.05 -43.96
C GLY A 248 18.49 56.53 -45.42
N GLU A 249 17.33 56.43 -46.07
CA GLU A 249 16.95 56.92 -47.41
C GLU A 249 17.07 55.94 -48.59
N GLY A 250 15.90 55.67 -49.20
CA GLY A 250 15.68 54.87 -50.40
C GLY A 250 14.31 54.24 -50.44
#